data_AF-A0A382V6L0-F1
#
_entry.id   AF-A0A382V6L0-F1
#
_cell.length_a   1.000
_cell.length_b   1.000
_cell.length_c   1.000
_cell.angle_alpha   90.00
_cell.angle_beta   90.00
_cell.angle_gamma   90.00
#
_symmetry.space_group_name_H-M   'P 1'
#
loop_
_entity.id
_entity.type
_entity.pdbx_description
1 polymer ?
#
loop_
_entity_poly.entity_id
_entity_poly.type
_entity_poly.pdbx_seq_one_letter_code
_entity_poly.pdbx_strand_id
1 'polypeptide(L)'
;TRNKNIIMEDSNFNLKDFNKHFTYVSDGRRRDRWHIMKRKPYRGDCEDYALTVLYNLKGRSLLRMFLSLIKRQSRIRHCKVNGNGHAVLKYKGKYIDNGYKRWVKKDTMKKNGYKFHKIHYLPYVVLLKLLKGFIL
;
A
#
# COMPACT_ATOMS: atom_id res chain seq x y z
N THR A 1 27.25 -22.10 -15.50
CA THR A 1 26.47 -20.90 -15.86
C THR A 1 25.02 -21.06 -15.42
N ARG A 2 24.65 -20.64 -14.19
CA ARG A 2 23.26 -20.73 -13.69
C ARG A 2 22.65 -19.34 -13.62
N ASN A 3 22.40 -18.76 -14.79
CA ASN A 3 21.64 -17.54 -14.95
C ASN A 3 20.17 -17.93 -15.19
N LYS A 4 19.44 -18.19 -14.12
CA LYS A 4 17.97 -18.28 -14.16
C LYS A 4 17.43 -17.08 -13.39
N ASN A 5 17.29 -15.98 -14.13
CA ASN A 5 16.33 -14.91 -13.95
C ASN A 5 15.44 -15.07 -12.70
N ILE A 6 15.88 -14.49 -11.59
CA ILE A 6 15.02 -14.18 -10.44
C ILE A 6 14.15 -12.98 -10.85
N ILE A 7 13.31 -13.19 -11.88
CA ILE A 7 12.16 -12.33 -12.12
C ILE A 7 11.08 -12.95 -11.24
N MET A 8 11.04 -12.49 -9.98
CA MET A 8 9.92 -12.73 -9.09
C MET A 8 8.68 -12.18 -9.79
N GLU A 9 7.96 -13.08 -10.45
CA GLU A 9 6.68 -12.87 -11.10
C GLU A 9 5.76 -12.16 -10.10
N ASP A 10 5.36 -10.92 -10.44
CA ASP A 10 4.32 -10.24 -9.69
C ASP A 10 3.10 -11.17 -9.76
N SER A 11 2.53 -11.54 -8.60
CA SER A 11 1.43 -12.52 -8.52
C SER A 11 0.28 -12.21 -9.48
N ASN A 12 -0.57 -13.21 -9.79
CA ASN A 12 -1.89 -13.07 -10.46
C ASN A 12 -2.93 -12.27 -9.63
N PHE A 13 -2.52 -11.19 -8.97
CA PHE A 13 -3.37 -10.33 -8.17
C PHE A 13 -4.37 -9.59 -9.06
N ASN A 14 -5.63 -9.97 -8.93
CA ASN A 14 -6.73 -9.29 -9.60
C ASN A 14 -7.17 -8.05 -8.80
N LEU A 15 -6.60 -6.89 -9.17
CA LEU A 15 -6.93 -5.60 -8.55
C LEU A 15 -8.42 -5.23 -8.69
N LYS A 16 -9.06 -5.58 -9.82
CA LYS A 16 -10.48 -5.27 -10.04
C LYS A 16 -11.37 -6.04 -9.06
N ASP A 17 -11.09 -7.32 -8.85
CA ASP A 17 -11.78 -8.14 -7.85
C ASP A 17 -11.54 -7.62 -6.42
N PHE A 18 -10.31 -7.26 -6.08
CA PHE A 18 -10.00 -6.65 -4.79
C PHE A 18 -10.83 -5.37 -4.55
N ASN A 19 -10.84 -4.46 -5.53
CA ASN A 19 -11.57 -3.20 -5.45
C ASN A 19 -13.08 -3.36 -5.35
N LYS A 20 -13.65 -4.40 -5.99
CA LYS A 20 -15.06 -4.74 -5.89
C LYS A 20 -15.46 -5.13 -4.47
N HIS A 21 -14.54 -5.72 -3.71
CA HIS A 21 -14.79 -6.19 -2.34
C HIS A 21 -14.19 -5.26 -1.27
N PHE A 22 -13.66 -4.10 -1.66
CA PHE A 22 -13.08 -3.12 -0.74
C PHE A 22 -14.08 -2.02 -0.39
N THR A 23 -14.30 -1.84 0.90
CA THR A 23 -15.12 -0.78 1.49
C THR A 23 -14.24 0.08 2.39
N TYR A 24 -14.21 1.38 2.14
CA TYR A 24 -13.49 2.32 3.01
C TYR A 24 -14.21 2.43 4.35
N VAL A 25 -13.45 2.25 5.43
CA VAL A 25 -13.92 2.46 6.81
C VAL A 25 -12.88 3.33 7.50
N SER A 26 -13.28 4.52 7.98
CA SER A 26 -12.36 5.39 8.72
C SER A 26 -12.17 4.88 10.14
N ASP A 27 -10.93 4.87 10.60
CA ASP A 27 -10.54 4.42 11.94
C ASP A 27 -10.96 5.36 13.09
N GLY A 28 -11.66 6.46 12.80
CA GLY A 28 -12.15 7.41 13.80
C GLY A 28 -11.02 7.94 14.69
N ARG A 29 -11.09 7.70 16.01
CA ARG A 29 -10.06 8.11 16.99
C ARG A 29 -8.83 7.19 17.04
N ARG A 30 -8.81 6.05 16.34
CA ARG A 30 -7.74 5.02 16.43
C ARG A 30 -6.80 5.00 15.21
N ARG A 31 -6.45 6.19 14.69
CA ARG A 31 -5.76 6.50 13.41
C ARG A 31 -4.34 5.92 13.19
N ASP A 32 -3.95 4.89 13.92
CA ASP A 32 -2.53 4.55 14.08
C ASP A 32 -2.26 3.04 14.02
N ARG A 33 -3.29 2.23 13.74
CA ARG A 33 -3.18 0.78 13.60
C ARG A 33 -3.26 0.40 12.14
N TRP A 34 -2.20 -0.23 11.66
CA TRP A 34 -2.07 -0.58 10.25
C TRP A 34 -2.31 -2.06 10.10
N HIS A 35 -3.14 -2.44 9.14
CA HIS A 35 -3.56 -3.82 8.95
C HIS A 35 -3.42 -4.28 7.49
N ILE A 36 -3.20 -5.59 7.33
CA ILE A 36 -3.28 -6.25 6.04
C ILE A 36 -4.56 -7.09 6.05
N MET A 37 -5.50 -6.73 5.18
CA MET A 37 -6.79 -7.41 5.10
C MET A 37 -6.61 -8.71 4.32
N LYS A 38 -6.60 -9.84 5.04
CA LYS A 38 -6.29 -11.17 4.46
C LYS A 38 -7.50 -11.89 3.84
N ARG A 39 -8.73 -11.45 4.14
CA ARG A 39 -9.99 -12.09 3.70
C ARG A 39 -11.01 -11.05 3.27
N LYS A 40 -11.89 -11.43 2.34
CA LYS A 40 -13.06 -10.65 1.93
C LYS A 40 -14.16 -10.74 3.01
N PRO A 41 -15.06 -9.75 3.15
CA PRO A 41 -14.96 -8.42 2.54
C PRO A 41 -13.81 -7.61 3.15
N TYR A 42 -13.16 -6.77 2.33
CA TYR A 42 -12.03 -5.94 2.78
C TYR A 42 -12.58 -4.62 3.33
N ARG A 43 -12.37 -4.36 4.62
CA ARG A 43 -12.81 -3.14 5.31
C ARG A 43 -11.61 -2.52 6.00
N GLY A 44 -11.28 -1.29 5.62
CA GLY A 44 -10.12 -0.57 6.15
C GLY A 44 -9.99 0.81 5.52
N ASP A 45 -8.96 1.54 5.92
CA ASP A 45 -8.73 2.92 5.47
C ASP A 45 -7.67 3.02 4.36
N CYS A 46 -6.95 4.16 4.27
CA CYS A 46 -6.01 4.41 3.18
C CYS A 46 -4.72 3.58 3.28
N GLU A 47 -4.16 3.42 4.49
CA GLU A 47 -2.99 2.59 4.72
C GLU A 47 -3.30 1.12 4.53
N ASP A 48 -4.44 0.65 5.04
CA ASP A 48 -4.84 -0.75 4.94
C ASP A 48 -4.98 -1.16 3.49
N TYR A 49 -5.60 -0.30 2.67
CA TYR A 49 -5.69 -0.49 1.23
C TYR A 49 -4.30 -0.61 0.61
N ALA A 50 -3.40 0.35 0.88
CA ALA A 50 -2.06 0.40 0.31
C ALA A 50 -1.22 -0.84 0.68
N LEU A 51 -1.28 -1.26 1.94
CA LEU A 51 -0.56 -2.43 2.47
C LEU A 51 -1.13 -3.72 1.91
N THR A 52 -2.45 -3.84 1.82
CA THR A 52 -3.13 -5.03 1.30
C THR A 52 -2.88 -5.21 -0.19
N VAL A 53 -2.88 -4.13 -0.98
CA VAL A 53 -2.48 -4.19 -2.39
C VAL A 53 -1.04 -4.68 -2.52
N LEU A 54 -0.10 -4.12 -1.74
CA LEU A 54 1.30 -4.54 -1.80
C LEU A 54 1.50 -6.00 -1.38
N TYR A 55 0.81 -6.43 -0.32
CA TYR A 55 0.83 -7.81 0.16
C TYR A 55 0.35 -8.79 -0.92
N ASN A 56 -0.76 -8.48 -1.59
CA ASN A 56 -1.27 -9.33 -2.66
C ASN A 56 -0.32 -9.35 -3.86
N LEU A 57 0.20 -8.20 -4.33
CA LEU A 57 1.21 -8.14 -5.42
C LEU A 57 2.43 -9.01 -5.16
N LYS A 58 2.79 -9.18 -3.88
CA LYS A 58 3.91 -10.00 -3.42
C LYS A 58 3.51 -11.43 -3.09
N GLY A 59 2.42 -11.91 -3.67
CA GLY A 59 1.95 -13.29 -3.56
C GLY A 59 1.54 -13.64 -2.14
N ARG A 60 0.98 -12.68 -1.39
CA ARG A 60 0.57 -12.85 0.01
C ARG A 60 1.73 -13.29 0.92
N SER A 61 2.95 -12.84 0.62
CA SER A 61 4.14 -13.07 1.45
C SER A 61 4.59 -11.78 2.14
N LEU A 62 4.53 -11.76 3.48
CA LEU A 62 5.01 -10.63 4.28
C LEU A 62 6.52 -10.40 4.07
N LEU A 63 7.31 -11.47 3.97
CA LEU A 63 8.74 -11.40 3.71
C LEU A 63 9.01 -10.70 2.36
N ARG A 64 8.34 -11.11 1.27
CA ARG A 64 8.51 -10.48 -0.05
C ARG A 64 8.01 -9.02 -0.06
N MET A 65 6.91 -8.75 0.63
CA MET A 65 6.40 -7.39 0.84
C MET A 65 7.43 -6.49 1.52
N PHE A 66 8.03 -6.96 2.61
CA PHE A 66 9.02 -6.20 3.37
C PHE A 66 10.33 -6.01 2.61
N LEU A 67 10.83 -7.08 1.97
CA LEU A 67 12.02 -7.00 1.09
C LEU A 67 11.81 -5.99 -0.04
N SER A 68 10.61 -5.89 -0.59
CA SER A 68 10.27 -4.89 -1.62
C SER A 68 10.33 -3.45 -1.10
N LEU A 69 9.95 -3.23 0.16
CA LEU A 69 10.08 -1.92 0.83
C LEU A 69 11.56 -1.58 1.07
N ILE A 70 12.35 -2.52 1.58
CA ILE A 70 13.81 -2.35 1.80
C ILE A 70 14.53 -2.05 0.48
N LYS A 71 14.27 -2.85 -0.55
CA LYS A 71 14.85 -2.69 -1.89
C LYS A 71 14.31 -1.46 -2.65
N ARG A 72 13.44 -0.66 -2.01
CA ARG A 72 12.84 0.57 -2.56
C ARG A 72 12.02 0.35 -3.85
N GLN A 73 11.64 -0.89 -4.16
CA GLN A 73 10.75 -1.23 -5.27
C GLN A 73 9.32 -0.77 -4.99
N SER A 74 8.91 -0.83 -3.72
CA SER A 74 7.67 -0.27 -3.19
C SER A 74 7.95 0.79 -2.12
N ARG A 75 7.05 1.75 -1.96
CA ARG A 75 7.06 2.72 -0.84
C ARG A 75 5.64 3.08 -0.45
N ILE A 76 5.34 3.10 0.86
CA ILE A 76 4.15 3.76 1.36
C ILE A 76 4.47 5.25 1.53
N ARG A 77 3.70 6.12 0.89
CA ARG A 77 3.96 7.55 0.79
C ARG A 77 2.88 8.28 1.56
N HIS A 78 3.29 9.21 2.42
CA HIS A 78 2.38 10.16 3.04
C HIS A 78 2.15 11.35 2.10
N CYS A 79 0.90 11.75 1.94
CA CYS A 79 0.49 12.97 1.27
C CYS A 79 -0.70 13.60 2.00
N LYS A 80 -1.13 14.77 1.55
CA LYS A 80 -2.39 15.37 1.97
C LYS A 80 -3.37 15.44 0.80
N VAL A 81 -4.63 15.14 1.07
CA VAL A 81 -5.76 15.30 0.15
C VAL A 81 -6.81 16.12 0.89
N ASN A 82 -7.23 17.26 0.31
CA ASN A 82 -8.18 18.19 0.96
C ASN A 82 -7.79 18.57 2.40
N GLY A 83 -6.50 18.76 2.66
CA GLY A 83 -5.97 19.13 3.99
C GLY A 83 -5.72 17.94 4.94
N ASN A 84 -6.33 16.80 4.70
CA ASN A 84 -6.21 15.60 5.55
C ASN A 84 -5.03 14.72 5.15
N GLY A 85 -4.37 14.11 6.14
CA GLY A 85 -3.30 13.14 5.91
C GLY A 85 -3.82 11.89 5.19
N HIS A 86 -3.01 11.36 4.27
CA HIS A 86 -3.39 10.26 3.39
C HIS A 86 -2.18 9.38 3.06
N ALA A 87 -2.41 8.08 2.96
CA ALA A 87 -1.38 7.10 2.57
C ALA A 87 -1.63 6.57 1.15
N VAL A 88 -0.59 6.53 0.33
CA VAL A 88 -0.64 5.95 -1.01
C VAL A 88 0.50 4.97 -1.23
N LEU A 89 0.25 3.91 -2.01
CA LEU A 89 1.27 2.96 -2.40
C LEU A 89 1.97 3.45 -3.68
N LYS A 90 3.30 3.54 -3.65
CA LYS A 90 4.15 3.59 -4.84
C LYS A 90 4.66 2.18 -5.14
N TYR A 91 4.48 1.69 -6.36
CA TYR A 91 5.05 0.43 -6.84
C TYR A 91 5.60 0.60 -8.26
N LYS A 92 6.88 0.24 -8.47
CA LYS A 92 7.55 0.32 -9.79
C LYS A 92 7.28 1.64 -10.55
N GLY A 93 7.32 2.77 -9.84
CA GLY A 93 7.14 4.12 -10.40
C GLY A 93 5.69 4.61 -10.53
N LYS A 94 4.69 3.72 -10.42
CA LYS A 94 3.27 4.08 -10.42
C LYS A 94 2.71 4.16 -8.99
N TYR A 95 1.56 4.80 -8.85
CA TYR A 95 0.91 5.06 -7.56
C TYR A 95 -0.52 4.55 -7.57
N ILE A 96 -1.02 4.13 -6.41
CA ILE A 96 -2.40 3.70 -6.20
C ILE A 96 -2.82 3.98 -4.76
N ASP A 97 -4.12 4.19 -4.57
CA ASP A 97 -4.79 4.30 -3.29
C ASP A 97 -6.27 3.90 -3.42
N ASN A 98 -7.03 4.01 -2.34
CA ASN A 98 -8.45 3.70 -2.27
C ASN A 98 -9.33 4.67 -3.06
N GLY A 99 -8.84 5.87 -3.40
CA GLY A 99 -9.55 6.86 -4.22
C GLY A 99 -9.45 6.58 -5.72
N TYR A 100 -8.23 6.37 -6.23
CA TYR A 100 -8.01 6.06 -7.65
C TYR A 100 -8.39 4.64 -8.01
N LYS A 101 -8.15 3.67 -7.12
CA LYS A 101 -8.39 2.23 -7.36
C LYS A 101 -7.73 1.69 -8.64
N ARG A 102 -6.74 2.39 -9.19
CA ARG A 102 -5.97 2.02 -10.39
C ARG A 102 -4.58 2.65 -10.33
N TRP A 103 -3.64 2.06 -11.05
CA TRP A 103 -2.28 2.60 -11.14
C TRP A 103 -2.24 3.89 -11.96
N VAL A 104 -1.69 4.95 -11.38
CA VAL A 104 -1.52 6.26 -12.04
C VAL A 104 -0.11 6.81 -11.87
N LYS A 105 0.24 7.82 -12.67
CA LYS A 105 1.48 8.58 -12.50
C LYS A 105 1.35 9.53 -11.28
N LYS A 106 2.48 9.86 -10.66
CA LYS A 106 2.52 10.81 -9.54
C LYS A 106 1.89 12.15 -9.90
N ASP A 107 2.17 12.65 -11.11
CA ASP A 107 1.69 13.96 -11.52
C ASP A 107 0.18 13.98 -11.77
N THR A 108 -0.42 12.84 -12.13
CA THR A 108 -1.89 12.70 -12.16
C THR A 108 -2.48 12.92 -10.77
N MET A 109 -1.91 12.29 -9.74
CA MET A 109 -2.34 12.51 -8.34
C MET A 109 -2.15 13.97 -7.92
N LYS A 110 -0.99 14.58 -8.21
CA LYS A 110 -0.74 15.98 -7.87
C LYS A 110 -1.75 16.94 -8.52
N LYS A 111 -2.04 16.74 -9.82
CA LYS A 111 -3.03 17.53 -10.55
C LYS A 111 -4.42 17.46 -9.91
N ASN A 112 -4.74 16.32 -9.29
CA ASN A 112 -5.99 16.11 -8.57
C ASN A 112 -5.90 16.45 -7.07
N GLY A 113 -4.98 17.33 -6.67
CA GLY A 113 -4.91 17.90 -5.32
C GLY A 113 -4.06 17.14 -4.31
N TYR A 114 -3.35 16.06 -4.70
CA TYR A 114 -2.51 15.29 -3.77
C TYR A 114 -1.19 16.03 -3.50
N LYS A 115 -0.99 16.47 -2.27
CA LYS A 115 0.23 17.16 -1.82
C LYS A 115 1.18 16.17 -1.14
N PHE A 116 2.12 15.62 -1.91
CA PHE A 116 3.08 14.64 -1.40
C PHE A 116 4.11 15.27 -0.46
N HIS A 117 4.29 14.69 0.73
CA HIS A 117 5.44 15.02 1.56
C HIS A 117 6.74 14.47 0.95
N LYS A 118 7.87 15.14 1.26
CA LYS A 118 9.21 14.66 0.90
C LYS A 118 9.52 13.33 1.60
N ILE A 119 9.03 13.20 2.83
CA ILE A 119 9.17 12.02 3.68
C ILE A 119 8.21 10.93 3.22
N HIS A 120 8.71 9.70 3.22
CA HIS A 120 7.94 8.48 3.01
C HIS A 120 8.12 7.60 4.23
N TYR A 121 7.18 6.70 4.49
CA TYR A 121 7.33 5.79 5.62
C TYR A 121 8.52 4.88 5.34
N LEU A 122 9.52 4.94 6.23
CA LEU A 122 10.68 4.05 6.17
C LEU A 122 10.20 2.61 6.42
N PRO A 123 10.85 1.60 5.80
CA PRO A 123 10.40 0.21 5.94
C PRO A 123 10.17 -0.23 7.40
N TYR A 124 11.09 0.10 8.31
CA TYR A 124 10.95 -0.26 9.72
C TYR A 124 9.74 0.44 10.40
N VAL A 125 9.37 1.67 10.00
CA VAL A 125 8.19 2.35 10.52
C VAL A 125 6.92 1.62 10.10
N VAL A 126 6.88 1.15 8.84
CA VAL A 126 5.77 0.32 8.34
C VAL A 126 5.67 -0.99 9.15
N LEU A 127 6.81 -1.63 9.45
CA LEU A 127 6.85 -2.85 10.25
C LEU A 127 6.35 -2.61 11.68
N LEU A 128 6.83 -1.58 12.37
CA LEU A 128 6.41 -1.26 13.73
C LEU A 128 4.91 -0.97 13.81
N LYS A 129 4.36 -0.23 12.83
CA LYS A 129 2.92 0.05 12.75
C LYS A 129 2.08 -1.21 12.50
N LEU A 130 2.56 -2.11 11.63
CA LEU A 130 1.93 -3.42 11.41
C LEU A 130 1.97 -4.31 12.66
N LEU A 131 3.09 -4.34 13.38
CA LEU A 131 3.22 -5.09 14.64
C LEU A 131 2.25 -4.54 15.70
N LYS A 132 2.16 -3.21 15.83
CA LYS A 132 1.19 -2.56 16.72
C LYS A 132 -0.24 -2.97 16.39
N GLY A 133 -0.63 -2.99 15.11
CA GLY A 133 -1.96 -3.45 14.68
C GLY A 133 -2.19 -4.97 14.77
N PHE A 134 -1.16 -5.78 14.98
CA PHE A 134 -1.30 -7.23 15.19
C PHE A 134 -1.50 -7.58 16.67
N ILE A 135 -0.91 -6.78 17.57
CA ILE A 135 -0.89 -7.04 19.02
C ILE A 135 -2.05 -6.34 19.76
N LEU A 136 -2.56 -5.21 19.23
CA LEU A 136 -3.59 -4.33 19.84
C LEU A 136 -4.85 -4.17 18.97
#